data_AF-A0A8B5X9Y2-F1
#
_entry.id   AF-A0A8B5X9Y2-F1
#
_cell.length_a   1.000
_cell.length_b   1.000
_cell.length_c   1.000
_cell.angle_alpha   90.00
_cell.angle_beta   90.00
_cell.angle_gamma   90.00
#
_symmetry.space_group_name_H-M   'P 1'
#
loop_
_entity.id
_entity.type
_entity.pdbx_description
1 polymer ?
#
loop_
_entity_poly.entity_id
_entity_poly.type
_entity_poly.pdbx_seq_one_letter_code
_entity_poly.pdbx_strand_id
1 'polypeptide(L)'
;MKLASVEHQRAYRFILTFQNGEAMESDLRDLIGQHVSEQALSTGRIDPDWGCLEFLDGQVDVEPRTLYRYARGETGNPITHMMDVPPGLRADLEKEETTPCS
;
A
#
# COMPACT_ATOMS: atom_id res chain seq x y z
N MET A 1 0.20 13.26 -8.73
CA MET A 1 0.64 12.50 -7.55
C MET A 1 1.94 11.81 -7.93
N LYS A 2 2.95 11.84 -7.06
CA LYS A 2 4.26 11.21 -7.28
C LYS A 2 4.57 10.23 -6.17
N LEU A 3 5.37 9.20 -6.46
CA LEU A 3 5.97 8.35 -5.45
C LEU A 3 7.16 9.09 -4.84
N ALA A 4 7.19 9.22 -3.52
CA ALA A 4 8.23 9.93 -2.78
C ALA A 4 9.34 8.98 -2.31
N SER A 5 8.96 7.80 -1.83
CA SER A 5 9.91 6.73 -1.51
C SER A 5 9.27 5.35 -1.71
N VAL A 6 10.13 4.36 -1.92
CA VAL A 6 9.76 2.96 -2.02
C VAL A 6 10.71 2.15 -1.15
N GLU A 7 10.15 1.25 -0.35
CA GLU A 7 10.92 0.29 0.43
C GLU A 7 10.51 -1.12 0.03
N HIS A 8 11.47 -1.89 -0.48
CA HIS A 8 11.27 -3.29 -0.79
C HIS A 8 11.39 -4.12 0.49
N GLN A 9 10.33 -4.86 0.85
CA GLN A 9 10.30 -5.66 2.06
C GLN A 9 10.71 -7.11 1.79
N ARG A 10 9.88 -7.82 1.02
CA ARG A 10 10.10 -9.25 0.67
C ARG A 10 9.28 -9.61 -0.56
N ALA A 11 9.84 -10.42 -1.46
CA ALA A 11 9.17 -10.79 -2.71
C ALA A 11 8.50 -9.56 -3.35
N TYR A 12 7.23 -9.61 -3.73
CA TYR A 12 6.54 -8.48 -4.36
C TYR A 12 5.91 -7.47 -3.37
N ARG A 13 6.32 -7.49 -2.11
CA ARG A 13 5.77 -6.61 -1.07
C ARG A 13 6.61 -5.36 -0.90
N PHE A 14 5.96 -4.21 -1.01
CA PHE A 14 6.58 -2.88 -0.94
C PHE A 14 5.82 -1.97 0.01
N ILE A 15 6.55 -1.07 0.68
CA ILE A 15 5.98 0.11 1.31
C ILE A 15 6.15 1.27 0.33
N LEU A 16 5.02 1.85 -0.09
CA LEU A 16 4.94 2.94 -1.05
C LEU A 16 4.59 4.22 -0.29
N THR A 17 5.50 5.19 -0.25
CA THR A 17 5.22 6.50 0.33
C THR A 17 5.01 7.50 -0.78
N PHE A 18 3.86 8.17 -0.78
CA PHE A 18 3.47 9.13 -1.81
C PHE A 18 3.73 10.58 -1.34
N GLN A 19 3.76 11.50 -2.29
CA GLN A 19 4.04 12.93 -2.01
C GLN A 19 3.01 13.59 -1.07
N ASN A 20 1.82 13.03 -0.91
CA ASN A 20 0.81 13.49 0.06
C ASN A 20 1.12 13.06 1.51
N GLY A 21 2.20 12.30 1.73
CA GLY A 21 2.59 11.77 3.04
C GLY A 21 1.94 10.43 3.41
N GLU A 22 1.10 9.88 2.55
CA GLU A 22 0.51 8.56 2.79
C GLU A 22 1.53 7.46 2.49
N ALA A 23 1.63 6.49 3.41
CA ALA A 23 2.43 5.29 3.26
C ALA A 23 1.51 4.07 3.24
N MET A 24 1.71 3.19 2.26
CA MET A 24 0.86 2.02 2.06
C MET A 24 1.71 0.78 1.79
N GLU A 25 1.43 -0.31 2.51
CA GLU A 25 1.97 -1.62 2.19
C GLU A 25 1.12 -2.27 1.09
N SER A 26 1.76 -2.74 0.02
CA SER A 26 1.06 -3.41 -1.08
C SER A 26 1.86 -4.58 -1.65
N ASP A 27 1.15 -5.63 -2.06
CA ASP A 27 1.70 -6.75 -2.82
C ASP A 27 1.49 -6.50 -4.32
N LEU A 28 2.57 -6.12 -5.00
CA LEU A 28 2.56 -5.75 -6.41
C LEU A 28 2.64 -6.96 -7.35
N ARG A 29 2.56 -8.20 -6.84
CA ARG A 29 2.72 -9.42 -7.66
C ARG A 29 1.79 -9.43 -8.87
N ASP A 30 0.53 -9.06 -8.70
CA ASP A 30 -0.41 -9.08 -9.82
C ASP A 30 -0.17 -7.94 -10.82
N LEU A 31 0.47 -6.86 -10.37
CA LEU A 31 0.75 -5.69 -11.19
C LEU A 31 2.01 -5.86 -12.04
N ILE A 32 3.07 -6.45 -11.46
CA ILE A 32 4.39 -6.52 -12.11
C ILE A 32 4.94 -7.93 -12.26
N GLY A 33 4.38 -8.94 -11.59
CA GLY A 33 4.95 -10.29 -11.51
C GLY A 33 4.94 -11.09 -12.81
N GLN A 34 4.20 -10.64 -13.83
CA GLN A 34 4.28 -11.20 -15.19
C GLN A 34 5.47 -10.64 -15.99
N HIS A 35 6.04 -9.51 -15.57
CA HIS A 35 7.07 -8.78 -16.30
C HIS A 35 8.40 -8.70 -15.54
N VAL A 36 8.35 -8.67 -14.21
CA VAL A 36 9.49 -8.52 -13.33
C VAL A 36 9.58 -9.77 -12.47
N SER A 37 10.69 -10.51 -12.60
CA SER A 37 10.98 -11.65 -11.73
C SER A 37 11.42 -11.20 -10.34
N GLU A 38 11.36 -12.09 -9.34
CA GLU A 38 11.78 -11.75 -7.97
C GLU A 38 13.24 -11.27 -7.89
N GLN A 39 14.12 -11.78 -8.75
CA GLN A 39 15.52 -11.35 -8.84
C GLN A 39 15.65 -9.92 -9.38
N ALA A 40 14.78 -9.56 -10.32
CA ALA A 40 14.75 -8.24 -10.94
C ALA A 40 14.12 -7.16 -10.06
N LEU A 41 13.45 -7.52 -8.96
CA LEU A 41 12.87 -6.52 -8.02
C LEU A 41 13.92 -5.61 -7.40
N SER A 42 15.16 -6.10 -7.27
CA SER A 42 16.32 -5.33 -6.80
C SER A 42 16.71 -4.16 -7.72
N THR A 43 16.25 -4.17 -8.98
CA THR A 43 16.46 -3.07 -9.93
C THR A 43 15.47 -1.92 -9.76
N GLY A 44 14.48 -2.09 -8.86
CA GLY A 44 13.42 -1.13 -8.59
C GLY A 44 13.98 0.22 -8.12
N ARG A 45 13.62 1.30 -8.83
CA ARG A 45 13.98 2.68 -8.45
C ARG A 45 12.88 3.66 -8.82
N ILE A 46 12.95 4.85 -8.24
CA ILE A 46 12.04 5.94 -8.58
C ILE A 46 12.67 6.76 -9.70
N ASP A 47 11.94 6.93 -10.79
CA ASP A 47 12.32 7.89 -11.85
C ASP A 47 12.33 9.32 -11.26
N PRO A 48 13.45 10.06 -11.33
CA PRO A 48 13.58 11.36 -10.68
C PRO A 48 12.74 12.48 -11.33
N ASP A 49 12.42 12.36 -12.61
CA ASP A 49 11.69 13.37 -13.36
C ASP A 49 10.17 13.19 -13.17
N TRP A 50 9.70 11.95 -13.26
CA TRP A 50 8.29 11.58 -13.27
C TRP A 50 7.80 11.12 -11.90
N GLY A 51 8.68 10.54 -11.08
CA GLY A 51 8.34 9.95 -9.78
C GLY A 51 7.65 8.58 -9.90
N CYS A 52 7.79 7.90 -11.04
CA CYS A 52 7.27 6.54 -11.29
C CYS A 52 8.18 5.49 -10.65
N LEU A 53 7.61 4.33 -10.30
CA LEU A 53 8.42 3.17 -9.94
C LEU A 53 8.80 2.43 -11.22
N GLU A 54 10.10 2.26 -11.46
CA GLU A 54 10.61 1.54 -12.62
C GLU A 54 11.50 0.37 -12.23
N PHE A 55 11.45 -0.68 -13.05
CA PHE A 55 12.28 -1.88 -12.95
C PHE A 55 12.97 -2.14 -14.28
N LEU A 56 13.98 -3.02 -14.27
CA LEU A 56 14.69 -3.46 -15.47
C LEU A 56 15.22 -2.29 -16.30
N ASP A 57 15.80 -1.30 -15.61
CA ASP A 57 16.35 -0.09 -16.21
C ASP A 57 15.36 0.73 -17.05
N GLY A 58 14.09 0.79 -16.62
CA GLY A 58 13.04 1.58 -17.29
C GLY A 58 12.23 0.79 -18.32
N GLN A 59 12.46 -0.52 -18.44
CA GLN A 59 11.63 -1.37 -19.33
C GLN A 59 10.24 -1.65 -18.76
N VAL A 60 10.08 -1.58 -17.44
CA VAL A 60 8.79 -1.73 -16.77
C VAL A 60 8.63 -0.55 -15.84
N ASP A 61 7.74 0.37 -16.19
CA ASP A 61 7.36 1.50 -15.35
C ASP A 61 5.92 1.36 -14.84
N VAL A 62 5.68 1.85 -13.63
CA VAL A 62 4.34 1.91 -13.04
C VAL A 62 4.06 3.33 -12.59
N GLU A 63 3.03 3.94 -13.18
CA GLU A 63 2.60 5.29 -12.85
C GLU A 63 2.17 5.39 -11.37
N PRO A 64 2.55 6.47 -10.63
CA PRO A 64 2.20 6.64 -9.23
C PRO A 64 0.70 6.61 -8.93
N ARG A 65 -0.13 7.09 -9.87
CA ARG A 65 -1.59 7.03 -9.74
C ARG A 65 -2.10 5.60 -9.77
N THR A 66 -1.52 4.75 -10.63
CA THR A 66 -1.84 3.32 -10.69
C THR A 66 -1.44 2.64 -9.40
N LEU A 67 -0.21 2.88 -8.90
CA LEU A 67 0.25 2.37 -7.61
C LEU A 67 -0.67 2.77 -6.45
N TYR A 68 -1.06 4.04 -6.39
CA TYR A 68 -1.92 4.56 -5.34
C TYR A 68 -3.31 3.90 -5.34
N ARG A 69 -3.94 3.82 -6.51
CA ARG A 69 -5.25 3.17 -6.66
C ARG A 69 -5.19 1.68 -6.33
N TYR A 70 -4.11 1.02 -6.76
CA TYR A 70 -3.88 -0.39 -6.48
C TYR A 70 -3.69 -0.64 -4.98
N ALA A 71 -2.86 0.16 -4.32
CA ALA A 71 -2.63 0.07 -2.88
C ALA A 71 -3.91 0.33 -2.05
N ARG A 72 -4.82 1.18 -2.54
CA ARG A 72 -6.13 1.42 -1.93
C ARG A 72 -7.17 0.33 -2.20
N GLY A 73 -6.85 -0.67 -3.01
CA GLY A 73 -7.81 -1.70 -3.42
C GLY A 73 -8.90 -1.19 -4.36
N GLU A 74 -8.71 -0.02 -4.99
CA GLU A 74 -9.68 0.56 -5.95
C GLU A 74 -9.65 -0.18 -7.29
N THR A 75 -8.62 -0.97 -7.54
CA THR A 75 -8.57 -1.97 -8.61
C THR A 75 -8.84 -3.32 -7.95
N GLY A 76 -10.01 -3.90 -8.18
CA GLY A 76 -10.47 -5.08 -7.45
C GLY A 76 -9.49 -6.26 -7.50
N ASN A 77 -8.84 -6.54 -6.36
CA ASN A 77 -8.48 -7.88 -5.91
C ASN A 77 -8.59 -7.93 -4.37
N PRO A 78 -9.47 -8.77 -3.78
CA PRO A 78 -9.93 -8.66 -2.39
C PRO A 78 -8.98 -9.19 -1.29
N ILE A 79 -7.68 -9.37 -1.54
CA ILE A 79 -6.82 -10.14 -0.60
C ILE A 79 -6.25 -9.30 0.56
N THR A 80 -6.36 -7.97 0.57
CA THR A 80 -5.81 -7.14 1.67
C THR A 80 -6.67 -7.05 2.93
N HIS A 81 -7.87 -7.64 2.97
CA HIS A 81 -8.80 -7.52 4.11
C HIS A 81 -8.51 -8.52 5.26
N MET A 82 -7.26 -8.61 5.73
CA MET A 82 -6.94 -9.42 6.93
C MET A 82 -5.98 -8.75 7.93
N MET A 83 -5.74 -7.44 7.81
CA MET A 83 -5.08 -6.63 8.87
C MET A 83 -5.71 -5.23 9.04
N ASP A 84 -7.04 -5.13 8.97
CA ASP A 84 -7.74 -3.96 9.51
C ASP A 84 -7.69 -4.01 11.05
N VAL A 85 -6.80 -3.21 11.64
CA VAL A 85 -6.93 -2.78 13.04
C VAL A 85 -8.22 -1.94 13.12
N PRO A 86 -9.21 -2.30 13.94
CA PRO A 86 -10.47 -1.56 13.96
C PRO A 86 -10.25 -0.11 14.41
N PRO A 87 -10.77 0.90 13.69
CA PRO A 87 -10.81 2.27 14.18
C PRO A 87 -11.93 2.37 15.20
N GLY A 88 -11.58 2.21 16.48
CA GLY A 88 -12.56 2.18 17.57
C GLY A 88 -11.93 2.45 18.94
N LEU A 89 -11.18 3.54 19.07
CA LEU A 89 -10.88 4.12 20.38
C LEU A 89 -11.40 5.57 20.41
N ARG A 90 -12.49 5.77 21.15
CA ARG A 90 -13.36 6.97 21.37
C ARG A 90 -14.65 6.91 20.56
N ALA A 91 -15.86 7.04 21.09
CA ALA A 91 -16.40 7.32 22.43
C ALA A 91 -17.34 6.13 22.79
N ASP A 92 -17.75 5.87 24.03
CA ASP A 92 -18.77 6.63 24.74
C ASP A 92 -18.67 6.43 26.25
N LEU A 93 -18.80 7.54 26.95
CA LEU A 93 -18.88 7.67 28.39
C LEU A 93 -20.32 8.10 28.70
N GLU A 94 -21.28 7.19 28.59
CA GLU A 94 -22.66 7.38 29.06
C GLU A 94 -23.10 6.06 29.71
N LYS A 95 -23.07 6.00 31.05
CA LYS A 95 -24.25 6.10 31.91
C LYS A 95 -25.28 5.00 31.64
N GLU A 96 -25.20 3.92 32.43
CA GLU A 96 -26.41 3.27 32.91
C GLU A 96 -26.29 3.03 34.43
N GLU A 97 -26.96 3.94 35.13
CA GLU A 97 -27.44 3.77 36.48
C GLU A 97 -28.64 2.81 36.39
N THR A 98 -28.53 1.59 36.91
CA THR A 98 -29.70 0.80 37.33
C THR A 98 -29.36 0.01 38.60
N THR A 99 -30.25 0.18 39.56
CA THR A 99 -30.26 -0.23 40.97
C THR A 99 -30.58 -1.74 41.15
N PRO A 100 -30.55 -2.30 42.38
CA PRO A 100 -30.22 -3.70 42.67
C PRO A 100 -31.42 -4.65 42.81
N CYS A 101 -31.13 -5.96 42.66
CA CYS A 101 -31.93 -7.10 43.14
C CYS A 101 -30.92 -8.24 43.41
N SER A 102 -30.91 -9.03 44.49
CA SER A 102 -31.72 -9.19 45.72
C SER A 102 -30.81 -9.82 46.79
#